data_AF-A0ABD5W4H6-F1
#
_entry.id   AF-A0ABD5W4H6-F1
#
_cell.length_a   1.000
_cell.length_b   1.000
_cell.length_c   1.000
_cell.angle_alpha   90.00
_cell.angle_beta   90.00
_cell.angle_gamma   90.00
#
_symmetry.space_group_name_H-M   'P 1'
#
loop_
_entity.id
_entity.type
_entity.pdbx_description
1 polymer ?
#
loop_
_entity_poly.entity_id
_entity_poly.type
_entity_poly.pdbx_seq_one_letter_code
_entity_poly.pdbx_strand_id
1 'polypeptide(L)'
;MPGATHADGTATSAVGRVLLYGALAAGVFAAGLLVTEPAGELGLDIDFKPFFLPYLVIAAIRFDERAVAASVGAAVGEGVLDLVEGYELDDPFGFVGYVVGFLVFGWVLREVAPDESDRRWQALACVCGAGTQAAFEGAAFYLLSDSGVSEALVSVVGNTVTHGVVMGAVPFVLLAPAVLRRFGE
;
A
#
# COMPACT_ATOMS: atom_id res chain seq x y z
N MET A 1 18.38 26.89 45.29
CA MET A 1 18.07 27.05 43.85
C MET A 1 17.55 25.72 43.34
N PRO A 2 16.26 25.60 42.97
CA PRO A 2 15.75 24.40 42.32
C PRO A 2 16.29 24.35 40.89
N GLY A 3 16.85 23.19 40.52
CA GLY A 3 17.54 22.95 39.26
C GLY A 3 16.63 23.03 38.05
N ALA A 4 17.25 23.43 36.94
CA ALA A 4 16.67 23.45 35.62
C ALA A 4 16.05 22.10 35.27
N THR A 5 14.75 22.10 34.98
CA THR A 5 14.09 21.02 34.26
C THR A 5 14.72 20.96 32.88
N HIS A 6 15.49 19.90 32.62
CA HIS A 6 15.82 19.49 31.27
C HIS A 6 14.51 19.33 30.51
N ALA A 7 14.29 20.19 29.51
CA ALA A 7 13.19 20.04 28.58
C ALA A 7 13.43 18.73 27.81
N ASP A 8 12.60 17.73 28.11
CA ASP A 8 12.59 16.45 27.45
C ASP A 8 12.51 16.62 25.93
N GLY A 9 13.37 15.88 25.24
CA GLY A 9 13.49 15.88 23.79
C GLY A 9 12.16 15.57 23.11
N THR A 10 11.71 16.53 22.30
CA THR A 10 10.90 16.35 21.08
C THR A 10 9.90 15.20 21.08
N ALA A 11 8.88 15.24 21.94
CA ALA A 11 7.69 14.43 21.73
C ALA A 11 6.97 14.92 20.46
N THR A 12 7.11 14.18 19.35
CA THR A 12 6.42 14.51 18.10
C THR A 12 4.91 14.53 18.35
N SER A 13 4.26 15.64 18.01
CA SER A 13 2.80 15.80 18.16
C SER A 13 2.04 14.70 17.39
N ALA A 14 0.78 14.45 17.75
CA ALA A 14 -0.06 13.50 17.03
C ALA A 14 -0.10 13.79 15.52
N VAL A 15 -0.23 15.07 15.15
CA VAL A 15 -0.14 15.55 13.76
C VAL A 15 1.21 15.21 13.14
N GLY A 16 2.31 15.47 13.85
CA GLY A 16 3.65 15.14 13.35
C GLY A 16 3.85 13.64 13.10
N ARG A 17 3.23 12.76 13.90
CA ARG A 17 3.26 11.31 13.65
C ARG A 17 2.46 10.93 12.41
N VAL A 18 1.26 11.48 12.23
CA VAL A 18 0.42 11.26 11.04
C VAL A 18 1.19 11.64 9.77
N LEU A 19 1.79 12.84 9.75
CA LEU A 19 2.58 13.31 8.61
C LEU A 19 3.82 12.43 8.37
N LEU A 20 4.49 11.99 9.44
CA LEU A 20 5.66 11.12 9.34
C LEU A 20 5.33 9.79 8.65
N TYR A 21 4.24 9.12 9.06
CA TYR A 21 3.88 7.82 8.46
C TYR A 21 3.37 7.95 7.03
N GLY A 22 2.65 9.04 6.71
CA GLY A 22 2.28 9.33 5.33
C GLY A 22 3.51 9.56 4.44
N ALA A 23 4.44 10.42 4.88
CA ALA A 23 5.67 10.69 4.14
C ALA A 23 6.56 9.43 4.02
N LEU A 24 6.63 8.62 5.08
CA LEU A 24 7.36 7.35 5.04
C LEU A 24 6.76 6.39 4.02
N ALA A 25 5.44 6.18 4.05
CA ALA A 25 4.74 5.32 3.11
C ALA A 25 4.92 5.79 1.65
N ALA A 26 4.79 7.10 1.41
CA ALA A 26 5.06 7.70 0.10
C ALA A 26 6.48 7.40 -0.39
N GLY A 27 7.47 7.69 0.45
CA GLY A 27 8.87 7.53 0.09
C GLY A 27 9.28 6.08 -0.14
N VAL A 28 8.83 5.14 0.72
CA VAL A 28 9.20 3.73 0.55
C VAL A 28 8.50 3.11 -0.65
N PHE A 29 7.24 3.47 -0.92
CA PHE A 29 6.53 2.90 -2.05
C PHE A 29 7.10 3.45 -3.37
N ALA A 30 7.27 4.78 -3.50
CA ALA A 30 7.92 5.39 -4.65
C ALA A 30 9.33 4.83 -4.90
N ALA A 31 10.14 4.65 -3.85
CA ALA A 31 11.45 4.05 -4.01
C ALA A 31 11.39 2.58 -4.47
N GLY A 32 10.36 1.84 -4.07
CA GLY A 32 10.13 0.48 -4.54
C GLY A 32 9.71 0.45 -6.01
N LEU A 33 8.79 1.33 -6.40
CA LEU A 33 8.27 1.46 -7.77
C LEU A 33 9.39 1.78 -8.77
N LEU A 34 10.27 2.74 -8.43
CA LEU A 34 11.49 3.03 -9.21
C LEU A 34 12.41 1.81 -9.45
N VAL A 35 12.29 0.75 -8.64
CA VAL A 35 13.04 -0.51 -8.81
C VAL A 35 12.25 -1.52 -9.64
N THR A 36 10.93 -1.55 -9.52
CA THR A 36 10.09 -2.61 -10.10
C THR A 36 9.45 -2.23 -11.43
N GLU A 37 9.03 -0.98 -11.61
CA GLU A 37 8.44 -0.46 -12.85
C GLU A 37 9.36 -0.59 -14.07
N PRO A 38 10.71 -0.45 -13.97
CA PRO A 38 11.59 -0.67 -15.11
C PRO A 38 11.53 -2.10 -15.69
N ALA A 39 10.93 -3.06 -14.99
CA ALA A 39 10.66 -4.39 -15.55
C ALA A 39 9.59 -4.37 -16.66
N GLY A 40 8.80 -3.30 -16.72
CA GLY A 40 7.69 -3.11 -17.64
C GLY A 40 6.49 -3.99 -17.33
N GLU A 41 5.49 -3.89 -18.20
CA GLU A 41 4.27 -4.70 -18.13
C GLU A 41 4.49 -6.13 -18.64
N LEU A 42 3.95 -7.11 -17.92
CA LEU A 42 3.91 -8.52 -18.32
C LEU A 42 2.82 -8.83 -19.35
N GLY A 43 1.82 -7.96 -19.42
CA GLY A 43 0.64 -8.04 -20.28
C GLY A 43 -0.11 -6.72 -20.16
N LEU A 44 -1.21 -6.57 -20.91
CA LEU A 44 -1.97 -5.32 -20.95
C LEU A 44 -2.39 -4.91 -19.53
N ASP A 45 -1.81 -3.81 -19.04
CA ASP A 45 -2.09 -3.25 -17.72
C ASP A 45 -1.81 -4.26 -16.58
N ILE A 46 -0.73 -5.04 -16.71
CA ILE A 46 -0.24 -5.95 -15.65
C ILE A 46 1.23 -5.70 -15.39
N ASP A 47 1.57 -5.20 -14.21
CA ASP A 47 2.94 -4.89 -13.83
C ASP A 47 3.31 -5.39 -12.42
N PHE A 48 4.47 -4.98 -11.94
CA PHE A 48 4.99 -5.36 -10.63
C PHE A 48 5.07 -4.15 -9.72
N LYS A 49 4.06 -3.98 -8.85
CA LYS A 49 4.10 -2.96 -7.80
C LYS A 49 4.40 -3.58 -6.43
N PRO A 50 5.36 -3.04 -5.64
CA PRO A 50 5.85 -3.64 -4.39
C PRO A 50 4.92 -3.36 -3.21
N PHE A 51 3.67 -3.84 -3.29
CA PHE A 51 2.60 -3.60 -2.32
C PHE A 51 2.94 -3.99 -0.89
N PHE A 52 3.86 -4.95 -0.71
CA PHE A 52 4.36 -5.33 0.62
C PHE A 52 4.99 -4.15 1.38
N LEU A 53 5.50 -3.12 0.70
CA LEU A 53 6.12 -1.96 1.34
C LEU A 53 5.06 -1.12 2.10
N PRO A 54 3.98 -0.61 1.46
CA PRO A 54 2.85 -0.02 2.17
C PRO A 54 2.27 -0.92 3.25
N TYR A 55 2.10 -2.22 2.97
CA TYR A 55 1.57 -3.17 3.95
C TYR A 55 2.44 -3.30 5.20
N LEU A 56 3.77 -3.32 5.06
CA LEU A 56 4.70 -3.34 6.19
C LEU A 56 4.60 -2.06 7.03
N VAL A 57 4.44 -0.90 6.40
CA VAL A 57 4.26 0.38 7.12
C VAL A 57 2.94 0.35 7.90
N ILE A 58 1.84 -0.07 7.28
CA ILE A 58 0.51 -0.18 7.90
C ILE A 58 0.52 -1.17 9.06
N ALA A 59 1.19 -2.31 8.89
CA ALA A 59 1.33 -3.31 9.95
C ALA A 59 2.18 -2.76 11.12
N ALA A 60 3.25 -2.01 10.85
CA ALA A 60 4.11 -1.43 11.87
C ALA A 60 3.39 -0.40 12.78
N ILE A 61 2.37 0.29 12.25
CA ILE A 61 1.52 1.22 13.01
C ILE A 61 0.27 0.56 13.60
N ARG A 62 0.16 -0.78 13.50
CA ARG A 62 -0.92 -1.58 14.08
C ARG A 62 -2.32 -1.13 13.66
N PHE A 63 -2.48 -0.75 12.39
CA PHE A 63 -3.79 -0.53 11.78
C PHE A 63 -4.63 0.58 12.43
N ASP A 64 -4.02 1.54 13.13
CA ASP A 64 -4.77 2.63 13.76
C ASP A 64 -5.08 3.77 12.79
N GLU A 65 -5.57 4.91 13.31
CA GLU A 65 -5.91 6.10 12.51
C GLU A 65 -4.80 6.58 11.56
N ARG A 66 -3.54 6.25 11.85
CA ARG A 66 -2.38 6.58 11.01
C ARG A 66 -2.30 5.69 9.77
N ALA A 67 -3.01 4.56 9.73
CA ALA A 67 -3.11 3.70 8.54
C ALA A 67 -3.73 4.45 7.36
N VAL A 68 -4.70 5.34 7.62
CA VAL A 68 -5.23 6.24 6.57
C VAL A 68 -4.13 7.11 5.99
N ALA A 69 -3.29 7.70 6.84
CA ALA A 69 -2.19 8.53 6.37
C ALA A 69 -1.13 7.73 5.60
N ALA A 70 -0.82 6.51 6.03
CA ALA A 70 0.07 5.62 5.30
C ALA A 70 -0.50 5.22 3.93
N SER A 71 -1.78 4.88 3.85
CA SER A 71 -2.47 4.55 2.59
C SER A 71 -2.49 5.74 1.63
N VAL A 72 -2.85 6.93 2.11
CA VAL A 72 -2.81 8.17 1.32
C VAL A 72 -1.38 8.50 0.90
N GLY A 73 -0.41 8.33 1.80
CA GLY A 73 1.00 8.52 1.52
C GLY A 73 1.48 7.64 0.38
N ALA A 74 1.21 6.33 0.44
CA ALA A 74 1.57 5.41 -0.63
C ALA A 74 0.92 5.80 -1.96
N ALA A 75 -0.38 6.11 -1.99
CA ALA A 75 -1.06 6.58 -3.19
C ALA A 75 -0.48 7.89 -3.77
N VAL A 76 0.00 8.80 -2.90
CA VAL A 76 0.74 10.00 -3.35
C VAL A 76 2.11 9.64 -3.91
N GLY A 77 2.79 8.65 -3.33
CA GLY A 77 4.08 8.16 -3.83
C GLY A 77 3.97 7.65 -5.26
N GLU A 78 2.94 6.84 -5.53
CA GLU A 78 2.54 6.40 -6.87
C GLU A 78 2.21 7.58 -7.78
N GLY A 79 1.22 8.39 -7.42
CA GLY A 79 0.72 9.45 -8.30
C GLY A 79 1.76 10.52 -8.65
N VAL A 80 2.82 10.66 -7.84
CA VAL A 80 3.96 11.52 -8.20
C VAL A 80 4.80 10.90 -9.33
N LEU A 81 4.99 9.57 -9.34
CA LEU A 81 5.66 8.86 -10.42
C LEU A 81 4.80 8.85 -11.69
N ASP A 82 3.49 8.63 -11.59
CA ASP A 82 2.58 8.72 -12.74
C ASP A 82 2.69 10.08 -13.45
N LEU A 83 2.76 11.18 -12.68
CA LEU A 83 2.97 12.52 -13.23
C LEU A 83 4.31 12.68 -13.97
N VAL A 84 5.34 11.95 -13.56
CA VAL A 84 6.67 11.96 -14.19
C VAL A 84 6.70 11.08 -15.45
N GLU A 85 5.99 9.95 -15.43
CA GLU A 85 5.95 8.97 -16.51
C GLU A 85 5.01 9.40 -17.65
N GLY A 86 3.96 10.15 -17.31
CA GLY A 86 3.02 10.73 -18.26
C GLY A 86 1.60 10.47 -17.83
N TYR A 87 1.05 11.41 -17.07
CA TYR A 87 -0.30 11.33 -16.49
C TYR A 87 -1.38 10.82 -17.44
N GLU A 88 -2.12 9.80 -17.00
CA GLU A 88 -3.22 9.17 -17.72
C GLU A 88 -4.58 9.54 -17.12
N LEU A 89 -5.65 9.32 -17.88
CA LEU A 89 -6.99 9.76 -17.47
C LEU A 89 -7.54 8.93 -16.29
N ASP A 90 -7.06 7.71 -16.15
CA ASP A 90 -7.42 6.71 -15.15
C ASP A 90 -6.59 6.81 -13.86
N ASP A 91 -5.48 7.54 -13.82
CA ASP A 91 -4.66 7.77 -12.62
C ASP A 91 -5.47 8.18 -11.36
N PRO A 92 -6.51 9.05 -11.43
CA PRO A 92 -7.31 9.38 -10.25
C PRO A 92 -8.06 8.18 -9.67
N PHE A 93 -8.46 7.23 -10.53
CA PHE A 93 -9.12 6.01 -10.09
C PHE A 93 -8.11 5.04 -9.49
N GLY A 94 -6.92 4.95 -10.10
CA GLY A 94 -5.76 4.25 -9.53
C GLY A 94 -5.46 4.77 -8.12
N PHE A 95 -5.30 6.09 -7.95
CA PHE A 95 -5.06 6.74 -6.66
C PHE A 95 -6.10 6.34 -5.60
N VAL A 96 -7.40 6.43 -5.93
CA VAL A 96 -8.47 6.02 -5.00
C VAL A 96 -8.38 4.51 -4.73
N GLY A 97 -8.12 3.71 -5.75
CA GLY A 97 -7.87 2.27 -5.66
C GLY A 97 -6.76 1.95 -4.66
N TYR A 98 -5.60 2.61 -4.71
CA TYR A 98 -4.51 2.45 -3.74
C TYR A 98 -4.96 2.75 -2.33
N VAL A 99 -5.59 3.90 -2.11
CA VAL A 99 -6.06 4.30 -0.77
C VAL A 99 -7.02 3.25 -0.20
N VAL A 100 -8.05 2.88 -0.96
CA VAL A 100 -9.07 1.93 -0.51
C VAL A 100 -8.48 0.53 -0.35
N GLY A 101 -7.67 0.06 -1.30
CA GLY A 101 -7.04 -1.26 -1.23
C GLY A 101 -6.11 -1.41 -0.02
N PHE A 102 -5.30 -0.40 0.28
CA PHE A 102 -4.45 -0.42 1.47
C PHE A 102 -5.26 -0.35 2.77
N LEU A 103 -6.39 0.38 2.79
CA LEU A 103 -7.32 0.35 3.93
C LEU A 103 -8.01 -1.00 4.09
N VAL A 104 -8.42 -1.65 3.00
CA VAL A 104 -9.01 -3.00 3.02
C VAL A 104 -8.02 -4.01 3.60
N PHE A 105 -6.74 -3.94 3.21
CA PHE A 105 -5.69 -4.77 3.82
C PHE A 105 -5.66 -4.61 5.36
N GLY A 106 -5.60 -3.37 5.85
CA GLY A 106 -5.57 -3.11 7.29
C GLY A 106 -6.85 -3.56 8.00
N TRP A 107 -8.00 -3.33 7.38
CA TRP A 107 -9.31 -3.74 7.90
C TRP A 107 -9.44 -5.26 7.99
N VAL A 108 -9.01 -6.02 6.98
CA VAL A 108 -9.06 -7.49 7.01
C VAL A 108 -8.24 -8.03 8.18
N LEU A 109 -7.04 -7.50 8.42
CA LEU A 109 -6.23 -7.95 9.56
C LEU A 109 -6.83 -7.52 10.90
N ARG A 110 -7.32 -6.29 10.99
CA ARG A 110 -7.74 -5.72 12.26
C ARG A 110 -9.12 -6.20 12.74
N GLU A 111 -10.08 -6.29 11.82
CA GLU A 111 -11.50 -6.48 12.15
C GLU A 111 -12.01 -7.86 11.76
N VAL A 112 -11.38 -8.54 10.80
CA VAL A 112 -11.85 -9.83 10.27
C VAL A 112 -10.99 -11.00 10.77
N ALA A 113 -9.67 -10.83 10.82
CA ALA A 113 -8.78 -11.91 11.22
C ALA A 113 -8.94 -12.23 12.73
N PRO A 114 -9.06 -13.52 13.11
CA PRO A 114 -9.00 -13.92 14.51
C PRO A 114 -7.66 -13.62 15.18
N ASP A 115 -6.58 -13.59 14.39
CA ASP A 115 -5.21 -13.33 14.82
C ASP A 115 -4.45 -12.62 13.69
N GLU A 116 -4.03 -11.37 13.94
CA GLU A 116 -3.24 -10.54 13.01
C GLU A 116 -1.87 -11.16 12.66
N SER A 117 -1.38 -12.09 13.49
CA SER A 117 -0.12 -12.81 13.28
C SER A 117 -0.25 -14.09 12.44
N ASP A 118 -1.47 -14.56 12.18
CA ASP A 118 -1.70 -15.72 11.33
C ASP A 118 -1.34 -15.40 9.87
N ARG A 119 -0.33 -16.11 9.37
CA ARG A 119 0.18 -15.98 8.00
C ARG A 119 -0.89 -16.14 6.92
N ARG A 120 -1.92 -16.95 7.18
CA ARG A 120 -3.03 -17.16 6.22
C ARG A 120 -3.87 -15.89 6.09
N TRP A 121 -4.16 -15.24 7.21
CA TRP A 121 -4.90 -13.98 7.23
C TRP A 121 -4.08 -12.83 6.69
N GLN A 122 -2.77 -12.80 6.96
CA GLN A 122 -1.83 -11.86 6.33
C GLN A 122 -1.80 -11.99 4.81
N ALA A 123 -1.71 -13.21 4.29
CA ALA A 123 -1.75 -13.45 2.85
C ALA A 123 -3.12 -13.04 2.26
N LEU A 124 -4.22 -13.41 2.92
CA LEU A 124 -5.57 -13.05 2.47
C LEU A 124 -5.76 -11.53 2.44
N ALA A 125 -5.31 -10.81 3.47
CA ALA A 125 -5.39 -9.36 3.53
C ALA A 125 -4.64 -8.69 2.37
N CYS A 126 -3.45 -9.20 2.02
CA CYS A 126 -2.69 -8.69 0.87
C CYS A 126 -3.47 -8.88 -0.43
N VAL A 127 -4.06 -10.07 -0.63
CA VAL A 127 -4.87 -10.36 -1.81
C VAL A 127 -6.14 -9.51 -1.85
N CYS A 128 -6.83 -9.32 -0.72
CA CYS A 128 -8.02 -8.47 -0.66
C CYS A 128 -7.70 -7.00 -0.93
N GLY A 129 -6.58 -6.49 -0.39
CA GLY A 129 -6.16 -5.12 -0.63
C GLY A 129 -5.79 -4.87 -2.09
N ALA A 130 -4.93 -5.72 -2.65
CA ALA A 130 -4.55 -5.65 -4.05
C ALA A 130 -5.72 -5.87 -5.00
N GLY A 131 -6.57 -6.87 -4.74
CA GLY A 131 -7.75 -7.13 -5.57
C GLY A 131 -8.77 -5.99 -5.53
N THR A 132 -8.85 -5.27 -4.41
CA THR A 132 -9.69 -4.06 -4.33
C THR A 132 -9.11 -2.95 -5.21
N GLN A 133 -7.81 -2.67 -5.09
CA GLN A 133 -7.13 -1.66 -5.89
C GLN A 133 -7.22 -1.98 -7.39
N ALA A 134 -6.91 -3.22 -7.77
CA ALA A 134 -6.98 -3.70 -9.16
C ALA A 134 -8.41 -3.62 -9.71
N ALA A 135 -9.45 -3.80 -8.90
CA ALA A 135 -10.83 -3.62 -9.34
C ALA A 135 -11.17 -2.16 -9.66
N PHE A 136 -10.57 -1.18 -8.97
CA PHE A 136 -10.72 0.24 -9.32
C PHE A 136 -10.02 0.57 -10.63
N GLU A 137 -8.77 0.12 -10.81
CA GLU A 137 -8.03 0.31 -12.06
C GLU A 137 -8.71 -0.41 -13.22
N GLY A 138 -9.03 -1.70 -13.11
CA GLY A 138 -9.72 -2.42 -14.17
C GLY A 138 -11.09 -1.84 -14.53
N ALA A 139 -11.80 -1.25 -13.56
CA ALA A 139 -13.04 -0.51 -13.86
C ALA A 139 -12.76 0.79 -14.61
N ALA A 140 -11.71 1.54 -14.24
CA ALA A 140 -11.29 2.74 -14.95
C ALA A 140 -10.81 2.42 -16.36
N PHE A 141 -9.97 1.40 -16.49
CA PHE A 141 -9.49 0.85 -17.75
C PHE A 141 -10.67 0.50 -18.67
N TYR A 142 -11.67 -0.25 -18.19
CA TYR A 142 -12.86 -0.55 -18.98
C TYR A 142 -13.71 0.67 -19.38
N LEU A 143 -13.79 1.68 -18.50
CA LEU A 143 -14.67 2.84 -18.72
C LEU A 143 -14.01 3.95 -19.54
N LEU A 144 -12.69 4.03 -19.51
CA LEU A 144 -11.92 5.17 -20.04
C LEU A 144 -11.02 4.79 -21.22
N SER A 145 -10.72 3.50 -21.40
CA SER A 145 -10.02 3.00 -22.58
C SER A 145 -10.98 2.29 -23.54
N ASP A 146 -10.59 2.13 -24.80
CA ASP A 146 -11.35 1.34 -25.80
C ASP A 146 -11.25 -0.18 -25.57
N SER A 147 -10.89 -0.62 -24.36
CA SER A 147 -10.63 -2.02 -24.02
C SER A 147 -11.91 -2.82 -23.75
N GLY A 148 -11.87 -4.11 -24.07
CA GLY A 148 -12.97 -5.03 -23.84
C GLY A 148 -13.10 -5.47 -22.38
N VAL A 149 -14.30 -5.91 -21.97
CA VAL A 149 -14.55 -6.47 -20.62
C VAL A 149 -13.58 -7.61 -20.28
N SER A 150 -13.20 -8.43 -21.26
CA SER A 150 -12.24 -9.51 -21.04
C SER A 150 -10.84 -9.03 -20.69
N GLU A 151 -10.41 -7.91 -21.28
CA GLU A 151 -9.09 -7.33 -21.03
C GLU A 151 -9.03 -6.71 -19.63
N ALA A 152 -10.08 -5.96 -19.25
CA ALA A 152 -10.23 -5.45 -17.89
C ALA A 152 -10.23 -6.56 -16.83
N LEU A 153 -10.94 -7.67 -17.07
CA LEU A 153 -10.92 -8.80 -16.14
C LEU A 153 -9.53 -9.47 -16.06
N VAL A 154 -8.80 -9.52 -17.16
CA VAL A 154 -7.42 -10.06 -17.19
C VAL A 154 -6.48 -9.14 -16.41
N SER A 155 -6.57 -7.81 -16.57
CA SER A 155 -5.83 -6.83 -15.77
C SER A 155 -6.14 -7.00 -14.28
N VAL A 156 -7.41 -7.03 -13.89
CA VAL A 156 -7.82 -7.20 -12.47
C VAL A 156 -7.21 -8.46 -11.86
N VAL A 157 -7.32 -9.60 -12.54
CA VAL A 157 -6.77 -10.88 -12.05
C VAL A 157 -5.24 -10.85 -12.05
N GLY A 158 -4.63 -10.31 -13.11
CA GLY A 158 -3.18 -10.15 -13.23
C GLY A 158 -2.60 -9.34 -12.08
N ASN A 159 -3.12 -8.12 -11.87
CA ASN A 159 -2.70 -7.22 -10.81
C ASN A 159 -3.01 -7.76 -9.41
N THR A 160 -4.13 -8.49 -9.24
CA THR A 160 -4.38 -9.19 -7.96
C THR A 160 -3.29 -10.23 -7.67
N VAL A 161 -2.79 -10.93 -8.70
CA VAL A 161 -1.72 -11.92 -8.53
C VAL A 161 -0.37 -11.24 -8.35
N THR A 162 0.01 -10.29 -9.21
CA THR A 162 1.32 -9.63 -9.13
C THR A 162 1.43 -8.78 -7.87
N HIS A 163 0.45 -7.90 -7.59
CA HIS A 163 0.47 -6.99 -6.44
C HIS A 163 0.12 -7.72 -5.14
N GLY A 164 -0.92 -8.55 -5.18
CA GLY A 164 -1.46 -9.19 -3.98
C GLY A 164 -0.68 -10.41 -3.52
N VAL A 165 -0.16 -11.22 -4.45
CA VAL A 165 0.53 -12.48 -4.12
C VAL A 165 2.04 -12.31 -4.23
N VAL A 166 2.55 -12.00 -5.43
CA VAL A 166 3.99 -12.01 -5.71
C VAL A 166 4.70 -10.88 -4.98
N MET A 167 4.18 -9.67 -5.10
CA MET A 167 4.74 -8.45 -4.52
C MET A 167 4.02 -8.01 -3.25
N GLY A 168 3.07 -8.81 -2.76
CA GLY A 168 2.29 -8.56 -1.56
C GLY A 168 2.53 -9.66 -0.53
N ALA A 169 1.72 -10.71 -0.58
CA ALA A 169 1.67 -11.76 0.42
C ALA A 169 3.01 -12.47 0.65
N VAL A 170 3.72 -12.85 -0.42
CA VAL A 170 5.00 -13.59 -0.30
C VAL A 170 6.04 -12.78 0.48
N PRO A 171 6.45 -11.58 0.05
CA PRO A 171 7.40 -10.77 0.79
C PRO A 171 6.86 -10.29 2.14
N PHE A 172 5.57 -9.93 2.23
CA PHE A 172 4.97 -9.47 3.49
C PHE A 172 5.03 -10.54 4.57
N VAL A 173 4.56 -11.76 4.31
CA VAL A 173 4.53 -12.84 5.31
C VAL A 173 5.93 -13.21 5.79
N LEU A 174 6.95 -13.06 4.94
CA LEU A 174 8.35 -13.32 5.29
C LEU A 174 8.94 -12.20 6.16
N LEU A 175 8.62 -10.94 5.87
CA LEU A 175 9.23 -9.76 6.50
C LEU A 175 8.45 -9.23 7.71
N ALA A 176 7.13 -9.40 7.74
CA ALA A 176 6.24 -8.89 8.78
C ALA A 176 6.68 -9.33 10.19
N PRO A 177 7.11 -10.59 10.45
CA PRO A 177 7.58 -10.98 11.78
C PRO A 177 8.83 -10.22 12.25
N ALA A 178 9.71 -9.80 11.35
CA ALA A 178 10.89 -9.01 11.70
C ALA A 178 10.53 -7.56 12.00
N VAL A 179 9.63 -6.97 11.20
CA VAL A 179 9.13 -5.61 11.37
C VAL A 179 8.29 -5.50 12.64
N LEU A 180 7.28 -6.34 12.80
CA LEU A 180 6.35 -6.28 13.94
C LEU A 180 7.03 -6.49 15.30
N ARG A 181 8.08 -7.32 15.37
CA ARG A 181 8.89 -7.47 16.60
C ARG A 181 9.58 -6.17 16.99
N ARG A 182 10.05 -5.40 16.02
CA ARG A 182 10.85 -4.19 16.26
C ARG A 182 10.01 -2.96 16.61
N PHE A 183 8.73 -2.96 16.24
CA PHE A 183 7.76 -1.91 16.56
C PHE A 183 6.75 -2.33 17.64
N GLY A 184 6.89 -3.54 18.18
CA GLY A 184 6.00 -4.10 19.18
C GLY A 184 6.53 -4.14 20.61
N GLU A 185 7.77 -3.67 20.82
CA GLU A 185 8.39 -3.35 22.11
C GLU A 185 8.20 -1.86 22.45
#